data_AF-A0A523IVN5-F1
#
_entry.id   AF-A0A523IVN5-F1
#
_cell.length_a   1.000
_cell.length_b   1.000
_cell.length_c   1.000
_cell.angle_alpha   90.00
_cell.angle_beta   90.00
_cell.angle_gamma   90.00
#
_symmetry.space_group_name_H-M   'P 1'
#
loop_
_entity.id
_entity.type
_entity.pdbx_description
1 polymer ?
#
loop_
_entity_poly.entity_id
_entity_poly.type
_entity_poly.pdbx_seq_one_letter_code
_entity_poly.pdbx_strand_id
1 'polypeptide(L)'
;WEGLARSADTLVILMATAWIENIVERVLRAGRDPETPAAAIASGTTPRQRVVSAPLAELPARIREAGLRAPTVIVIGEVARFRETLAWFEKRPLFGRRVLVLRAEGQQSELSELLTRRGAEPVPVPLLGFEVAEDREKLARALTTLDRFDWLVFSSANAVRFCAPLLKRPTPAGLRVACIGPATADAARAAGLAVHAVPHGRSLPEELAREMAACAPLRATRALFPHAQRAREDLPRALERRGVRVECVQAYRSFVPAGAGEALRVAIKEGLDAMLLTSPSMVDHLGTLLGERELRELADGLTLACIGPSTAGHLCEYGIQPEVVCERQSDAALVEALEDWFSEHGHGVS
;
A
#
# COMPACT_ATOMS: atom_id res chain seq x y z
N TRP A 1 4.05 -32.43 34.98
CA TRP A 1 5.44 -32.03 34.65
C TRP A 1 6.39 -33.22 34.65
N GLU A 2 6.42 -34.04 35.70
CA GLU A 2 7.33 -35.21 35.79
C GLU A 2 7.22 -36.20 34.61
N GLY A 3 6.00 -36.56 34.19
CA GLY A 3 5.81 -37.41 33.00
C GLY A 3 6.28 -36.73 31.71
N LEU A 4 5.79 -35.51 31.44
CA LEU A 4 6.08 -34.75 30.21
C LEU A 4 7.57 -34.39 30.04
N ALA A 5 8.26 -33.97 31.11
CA ALA A 5 9.65 -33.53 31.02
C ALA A 5 10.63 -34.67 30.69
N ARG A 6 10.28 -35.90 31.07
CA ARG A 6 11.08 -37.12 30.82
C ARG A 6 10.66 -37.88 29.57
N SER A 7 9.37 -37.83 29.19
CA SER A 7 8.84 -38.63 28.07
C SER A 7 8.82 -37.90 26.73
N ALA A 8 8.84 -36.56 26.73
CA ALA A 8 8.79 -35.77 25.49
C ALA A 8 10.19 -35.27 25.12
N ASP A 9 10.64 -35.61 23.91
CA ASP A 9 11.90 -35.11 23.35
C ASP A 9 11.89 -33.57 23.23
N THR A 10 10.72 -33.00 22.95
CA THR A 10 10.50 -31.56 22.80
C THR A 10 9.28 -31.10 23.61
N LEU A 11 9.43 -30.00 24.34
CA LEU A 11 8.32 -29.30 24.98
C LEU A 11 8.06 -27.98 24.25
N VAL A 12 6.81 -27.76 23.86
CA VAL A 12 6.34 -26.47 23.31
C VAL A 12 5.33 -25.89 24.28
N ILE A 13 5.59 -24.69 24.78
CA ILE A 13 4.79 -24.04 25.82
C ILE A 13 4.33 -22.68 25.32
N LEU A 14 3.02 -22.50 25.26
CA LEU A 14 2.39 -21.29 24.75
C LEU A 14 2.14 -20.29 25.91
N MET A 15 2.32 -18.99 25.63
CA MET A 15 2.01 -17.89 26.55
C MET A 15 2.72 -17.99 27.91
N ALA A 16 3.92 -18.56 27.93
CA ALA A 16 4.63 -18.92 29.15
C ALA A 16 5.47 -17.80 29.77
N THR A 17 5.58 -16.63 29.13
CA THR A 17 6.54 -15.59 29.53
C THR A 17 6.37 -15.10 30.96
N ALA A 18 5.13 -14.97 31.46
CA ALA A 18 4.86 -14.56 32.84
C ALA A 18 5.24 -15.62 33.90
N TRP A 19 5.35 -16.89 33.50
CA TRP A 19 5.56 -18.03 34.39
C TRP A 19 6.88 -18.75 34.12
N ILE A 20 7.76 -18.18 33.30
CA ILE A 20 8.91 -18.88 32.74
C ILE A 20 9.88 -19.38 33.82
N GLU A 21 10.09 -18.59 34.88
CA GLU A 21 10.89 -18.97 36.05
C GLU A 21 10.35 -20.25 36.70
N ASN A 22 9.03 -20.29 36.96
CA ASN A 22 8.40 -21.45 37.59
C ASN A 22 8.38 -22.67 36.67
N ILE A 23 8.20 -22.46 35.36
CA ILE A 23 8.20 -23.52 34.37
C ILE A 23 9.58 -24.16 34.30
N VAL A 24 10.64 -23.36 34.14
CA VAL A 24 12.02 -23.83 34.07
C VAL A 24 12.39 -24.58 35.36
N GLU A 25 12.08 -24.02 36.52
CA GLU A 25 12.32 -24.68 37.82
C GLU A 25 11.66 -26.07 37.89
N ARG A 26 10.39 -26.18 37.46
CA ARG A 26 9.65 -27.44 37.48
C ARG A 26 10.20 -28.46 36.48
N VAL A 27 10.62 -28.01 35.30
CA VAL A 27 11.20 -28.87 34.26
C VAL A 27 12.57 -29.39 34.70
N LEU A 28 13.41 -28.56 35.33
CA LEU A 28 14.69 -28.97 35.91
C LEU A 28 14.50 -29.96 37.07
N ARG A 29 13.59 -29.68 38.00
CA ARG A 29 13.26 -30.61 39.11
C ARG A 29 12.74 -31.96 38.63
N ALA A 30 12.04 -31.98 37.49
CA ALA A 30 11.60 -33.22 36.87
C ALA A 30 12.76 -34.02 36.23
N GLY A 31 13.98 -33.48 36.18
CA GLY A 31 15.20 -34.17 35.76
C GLY A 31 15.66 -33.84 34.34
N ARG A 32 15.19 -32.75 33.73
CA ARG A 32 15.71 -32.28 32.44
C ARG A 32 17.09 -31.65 32.63
N ASP A 33 18.01 -31.90 31.71
CA ASP A 33 19.36 -31.34 31.73
C ASP A 33 19.31 -29.79 31.68
N PRO A 34 19.97 -29.07 32.61
CA PRO A 34 20.15 -27.61 32.57
C PRO A 34 20.67 -27.06 31.24
N GLU A 35 21.52 -27.83 30.56
CA GLU A 35 22.13 -27.49 29.27
C GLU A 35 21.22 -27.78 28.07
N THR A 36 20.01 -28.31 28.31
CA THR A 36 19.04 -28.57 27.24
C THR A 36 18.81 -27.29 26.43
N PRO A 37 19.01 -27.31 25.09
CA PRO A 37 18.76 -26.16 24.25
C PRO A 37 17.32 -25.68 24.37
N ALA A 38 17.11 -24.37 24.48
CA ALA A 38 15.79 -23.79 24.52
C ALA A 38 15.72 -22.46 23.74
N ALA A 39 14.53 -22.13 23.27
CA ALA A 39 14.26 -20.89 22.56
C ALA A 39 12.94 -20.26 23.02
N ALA A 40 12.92 -18.93 23.08
CA ALA A 40 11.75 -18.12 23.33
C ALA A 40 11.47 -17.26 22.12
N ILE A 41 10.32 -17.46 21.49
CA ILE A 41 9.89 -16.82 20.25
C ILE A 41 8.72 -15.90 20.57
N ALA A 42 8.95 -14.60 20.62
CA ALA A 42 7.90 -13.59 20.80
C ALA A 42 7.37 -13.13 19.43
N SER A 43 6.06 -12.88 19.34
CA SER A 43 5.41 -12.39 18.11
C SER A 43 5.78 -13.21 16.87
N GLY A 44 5.83 -14.54 17.02
CA GLY A 44 6.30 -15.45 15.98
C GLY A 44 5.56 -15.29 14.66
N THR A 45 6.27 -15.40 13.55
CA THR A 45 5.77 -15.21 12.16
C THR A 45 5.17 -13.82 11.88
N THR A 46 5.46 -12.84 12.73
CA THR A 46 5.13 -11.43 12.49
C THR A 46 6.40 -10.61 12.28
N PRO A 47 6.31 -9.44 11.63
CA PRO A 47 7.44 -8.50 11.51
C PRO A 47 8.11 -8.13 12.83
N ARG A 48 7.36 -8.18 13.95
CA ARG A 48 7.87 -7.91 15.30
C ARG A 48 8.48 -9.14 15.98
N GLN A 49 8.75 -10.21 15.23
CA GLN A 49 9.30 -11.44 15.80
C GLN A 49 10.64 -11.14 16.48
N ARG A 50 10.78 -11.62 17.70
CA ARG A 50 12.05 -11.58 18.43
C ARG A 50 12.28 -12.93 19.06
N VAL A 51 13.49 -13.45 18.92
CA VAL A 51 13.81 -14.79 19.40
C VAL A 51 15.09 -14.80 20.20
N VAL A 52 14.99 -15.34 21.41
CA VAL A 52 16.12 -15.60 22.31
C VAL A 52 16.37 -17.09 22.35
N SER A 53 17.64 -17.50 22.23
CA SER A 53 18.07 -18.90 22.37
C SER A 53 19.11 -18.99 23.49
N ALA A 54 18.97 -19.98 24.35
CA ALA A 54 19.85 -20.19 25.51
C ALA A 54 19.71 -21.62 26.04
N PRO A 55 20.67 -22.10 26.86
CA PRO A 55 20.44 -23.26 27.74
C PRO A 55 19.18 -23.08 28.60
N LEU A 56 18.48 -24.17 28.91
CA LEU A 56 17.23 -24.16 29.67
C LEU A 56 17.36 -23.39 30.99
N ALA A 57 18.46 -23.56 31.71
CA ALA A 57 18.69 -22.89 32.99
C ALA A 57 18.87 -21.36 32.86
N GLU A 58 19.40 -20.88 31.73
CA GLU A 58 19.67 -19.45 31.49
C GLU A 58 18.51 -18.73 30.82
N LEU A 59 17.59 -19.47 30.19
CA LEU A 59 16.53 -18.92 29.37
C LEU A 59 15.69 -17.83 30.06
N PRO A 60 15.29 -17.95 31.35
CA PRO A 60 14.53 -16.90 32.02
C PRO A 60 15.28 -15.57 32.12
N ALA A 61 16.59 -15.61 32.42
CA ALA A 61 17.43 -14.42 32.48
C ALA A 61 17.54 -13.76 31.11
N ARG A 62 17.81 -14.54 30.06
CA ARG A 62 17.93 -14.03 28.69
C ARG A 62 16.63 -13.43 28.16
N ILE A 63 15.49 -14.01 28.49
CA ILE A 63 14.15 -13.46 28.17
C ILE A 63 13.97 -12.08 28.82
N ARG A 64 14.38 -11.94 30.10
CA ARG A 64 14.28 -10.68 30.85
C ARG A 64 15.19 -9.62 30.27
N GLU A 65 16.45 -9.96 29.99
CA GLU A 65 17.45 -9.07 29.38
C GLU A 65 16.99 -8.58 28.01
N ALA A 66 16.46 -9.47 27.17
CA ALA A 66 15.90 -9.09 25.89
C ALA A 66 14.56 -8.33 26.00
N GLY A 67 13.94 -8.30 27.18
CA GLY A 67 12.64 -7.68 27.39
C GLY A 67 11.52 -8.33 26.58
N LEU A 68 11.59 -9.64 26.32
CA LEU A 68 10.53 -10.33 25.58
C LEU A 68 9.21 -10.28 26.38
N ARG A 69 8.12 -10.01 25.67
CA ARG A 69 6.77 -9.91 26.21
C ARG A 69 5.86 -10.90 25.51
N ALA A 70 4.76 -11.25 26.17
CA ALA A 70 3.70 -12.03 25.54
C ALA A 70 3.15 -11.29 24.30
N PRO A 71 2.69 -12.02 23.28
CA PRO A 71 2.65 -13.48 23.16
C PRO A 71 4.04 -14.08 22.88
N THR A 72 4.39 -15.15 23.59
CA THR A 72 5.67 -15.86 23.44
C THR A 72 5.46 -17.37 23.47
N VAL A 73 6.12 -18.08 22.56
CA VAL A 73 6.21 -19.54 22.54
C VAL A 73 7.60 -19.94 23.04
N ILE A 74 7.64 -20.89 23.97
CA ILE A 74 8.88 -21.46 24.50
C ILE A 74 9.02 -22.87 23.93
N VAL A 75 10.19 -23.16 23.35
CA VAL A 75 10.55 -24.47 22.83
C VAL A 75 11.74 -24.98 23.62
N ILE A 76 11.63 -26.16 24.24
CA ILE A 76 12.70 -26.78 25.04
C ILE A 76 13.00 -28.15 24.45
N GLY A 77 14.26 -28.40 24.09
CA GLY A 77 14.73 -29.65 23.51
C GLY A 77 15.72 -29.44 22.37
N GLU A 78 16.32 -30.53 21.89
CA GLU A 78 17.36 -30.49 20.83
C GLU A 78 16.91 -29.76 19.56
N VAL A 79 15.60 -29.74 19.28
CA VAL A 79 15.03 -28.99 18.16
C VAL A 79 15.35 -27.49 18.20
N ALA A 80 15.58 -26.91 19.39
CA ALA A 80 15.93 -25.50 19.54
C ALA A 80 17.34 -25.18 18.98
N ARG A 81 18.22 -26.17 18.80
CA ARG A 81 19.53 -25.98 18.14
C ARG A 81 19.40 -25.60 16.68
N PHE A 82 18.32 -26.02 16.00
CA PHE A 82 18.10 -25.70 14.59
C PHE A 82 17.70 -24.24 14.35
N ARG A 83 17.70 -23.38 15.37
CA ARG A 83 17.37 -21.95 15.24
C ARG A 83 18.11 -21.28 14.09
N GLU A 84 19.42 -21.46 13.98
CA GLU A 84 20.23 -20.80 12.94
C GLU A 84 19.79 -21.20 11.53
N THR A 85 19.42 -22.48 11.35
CA THR A 85 18.87 -23.02 10.11
C THR A 85 17.45 -22.54 9.85
N LEU A 86 16.63 -22.38 10.89
CA LEU A 86 15.22 -22.01 10.82
C LEU A 86 14.94 -20.50 10.88
N ALA A 87 15.98 -19.66 11.02
CA ALA A 87 15.87 -18.19 11.04
C ALA A 87 15.54 -17.56 9.67
N TRP A 88 14.84 -18.28 8.78
CA TRP A 88 14.50 -17.83 7.43
C TRP A 88 13.55 -16.62 7.43
N PHE A 89 12.69 -16.50 8.45
CA PHE A 89 11.72 -15.41 8.54
C PHE A 89 12.38 -14.06 8.82
N GLU A 90 13.38 -14.05 9.69
CA GLU A 90 14.16 -12.85 10.08
C GLU A 90 15.12 -12.41 8.98
N LYS A 91 15.43 -13.30 8.04
CA LYS A 91 16.25 -13.04 6.84
C LYS A 91 15.45 -12.47 5.67
N ARG A 92 14.15 -12.20 5.86
CA ARG A 92 13.35 -11.59 4.79
C ARG A 92 13.82 -10.13 4.54
N PRO A 93 13.77 -9.64 3.29
CA PRO A 93 14.42 -8.39 2.92
C PRO A 93 13.93 -7.14 3.66
N LEU A 94 12.65 -7.13 4.03
CA LEU A 94 12.04 -6.01 4.75
C LEU A 94 11.69 -6.38 6.20
N PHE A 95 12.32 -7.41 6.76
CA PHE A 95 12.00 -7.90 8.10
C PHE A 95 12.04 -6.78 9.15
N GLY A 96 10.94 -6.62 9.88
CA GLY A 96 10.81 -5.64 10.97
C GLY A 96 10.61 -4.19 10.54
N ARG A 97 10.69 -3.88 9.24
CA ARG A 97 10.50 -2.51 8.73
C ARG A 97 9.05 -2.09 8.85
N ARG A 98 8.80 -0.95 9.48
CA ARG A 98 7.46 -0.33 9.58
C ARG A 98 7.25 0.60 8.40
N VAL A 99 6.33 0.22 7.52
CA VAL A 99 6.10 0.89 6.23
C VAL A 99 4.74 1.56 6.22
N LEU A 100 4.72 2.88 6.14
CA LEU A 100 3.50 3.69 6.10
C LEU A 100 2.79 3.53 4.75
N VAL A 101 1.52 3.11 4.79
CA VAL A 101 0.66 2.90 3.62
C VAL A 101 -0.54 3.83 3.67
N LEU A 102 -0.66 4.72 2.68
CA LEU A 102 -1.58 5.87 2.74
C LEU A 102 -2.90 5.73 1.95
N ARG A 103 -3.10 4.60 1.26
CA ARG A 103 -4.23 4.37 0.34
C ARG A 103 -5.57 4.19 1.05
N ALA A 104 -6.69 4.21 0.32
CA ALA A 104 -8.03 3.91 0.86
C ALA A 104 -8.12 2.46 1.39
N GLU A 105 -8.90 2.21 2.45
CA GLU A 105 -9.03 0.89 3.12
C GLU A 105 -9.24 -0.29 2.16
N GLY A 106 -10.07 -0.15 1.13
CA GLY A 106 -10.33 -1.22 0.14
C GLY A 106 -9.23 -1.46 -0.90
N GLN A 107 -8.18 -0.63 -0.95
CA GLN A 107 -7.03 -0.74 -1.87
C GLN A 107 -5.72 -1.06 -1.11
N GLN A 108 -5.78 -1.22 0.21
CA GLN A 108 -4.61 -1.49 1.05
C GLN A 108 -4.25 -2.96 1.15
N SER A 109 -5.21 -3.89 0.98
CA SER A 109 -5.00 -5.30 1.35
C SER A 109 -3.87 -5.95 0.55
N GLU A 110 -3.82 -5.77 -0.77
CA GLU A 110 -2.78 -6.37 -1.61
C GLU A 110 -1.38 -5.82 -1.31
N LEU A 111 -1.25 -4.50 -1.21
CA LEU A 111 0.03 -3.85 -0.89
C LEU A 111 0.54 -4.23 0.51
N SER A 112 -0.36 -4.24 1.50
CA SER A 112 -0.04 -4.67 2.87
C SER A 112 0.35 -6.15 2.92
N GLU A 113 -0.31 -7.01 2.15
CA GLU A 113 0.07 -8.42 2.03
C GLU A 113 1.44 -8.60 1.38
N LEU A 114 1.74 -7.86 0.30
CA LEU A 114 3.05 -7.90 -0.37
C LEU A 114 4.17 -7.53 0.61
N LEU A 115 4.00 -6.44 1.36
CA LEU A 115 4.92 -6.00 2.41
C LEU A 115 5.09 -7.06 3.51
N THR A 116 3.98 -7.61 4.01
CA THR A 116 4.01 -8.65 5.06
C THR A 116 4.73 -9.91 4.58
N ARG A 117 4.54 -10.32 3.32
CA ARG A 117 5.27 -11.45 2.71
C ARG A 117 6.78 -11.20 2.64
N ARG A 118 7.21 -9.94 2.58
CA ARG A 118 8.63 -9.53 2.65
C ARG A 118 9.13 -9.25 4.07
N GLY A 119 8.30 -9.50 5.09
CA GLY A 119 8.66 -9.37 6.50
C GLY A 119 8.45 -7.99 7.10
N ALA A 120 7.94 -7.02 6.32
CA ALA A 120 7.62 -5.68 6.80
C ALA A 120 6.31 -5.67 7.59
N GLU A 121 6.17 -4.69 8.48
CA GLU A 121 4.94 -4.28 9.14
C GLU A 121 4.29 -3.14 8.35
N PRO A 122 3.20 -3.40 7.61
CA PRO A 122 2.42 -2.33 7.00
C PRO A 122 1.71 -1.53 8.09
N VAL A 123 1.85 -0.21 8.06
CA VAL A 123 1.14 0.72 8.95
C VAL A 123 0.10 1.47 8.11
N PRO A 124 -1.16 0.99 8.07
CA PRO A 124 -2.19 1.61 7.24
C PRO A 124 -2.70 2.91 7.89
N VAL A 125 -2.62 4.00 7.14
CA VAL A 125 -3.22 5.29 7.51
C VAL A 125 -3.96 5.82 6.28
N PRO A 126 -5.28 5.58 6.15
CA PRO A 126 -6.02 5.95 4.94
C PRO A 126 -6.13 7.48 4.83
N LEU A 127 -5.22 8.10 4.08
CA LEU A 127 -5.27 9.54 3.80
C LEU A 127 -6.09 9.86 2.56
N LEU A 128 -6.54 8.85 1.82
CA LEU A 128 -7.22 9.03 0.56
C LEU A 128 -8.62 8.41 0.60
N GLY A 129 -9.62 9.25 0.84
CA GLY A 129 -11.02 8.96 0.56
C GLY A 129 -11.43 9.50 -0.80
N PHE A 130 -12.45 8.91 -1.41
CA PHE A 130 -13.08 9.46 -2.61
C PHE A 130 -14.57 9.60 -2.39
N GLU A 131 -15.12 10.73 -2.79
CA GLU A 131 -16.56 10.99 -2.75
C GLU A 131 -17.00 11.69 -4.03
N VAL A 132 -18.31 11.72 -4.25
CA VAL A 132 -18.89 12.44 -5.38
C VAL A 132 -18.51 13.92 -5.25
N ALA A 133 -18.15 14.55 -6.37
CA ALA A 133 -17.90 15.98 -6.39
C ALA A 133 -19.16 16.77 -5.94
N GLU A 134 -18.97 17.99 -5.44
CA GLU A 134 -20.04 18.82 -4.88
C GLU A 134 -21.24 18.96 -5.83
N ASP A 135 -20.98 19.09 -7.13
CA ASP A 135 -22.01 19.20 -8.16
C ASP A 135 -22.36 17.83 -8.78
N ARG A 136 -22.78 16.89 -7.92
CA ARG A 136 -23.29 15.57 -8.33
C ARG A 136 -24.40 15.69 -9.38
N GLU A 137 -25.23 16.71 -9.29
CA GLU A 137 -26.33 16.90 -10.21
C GLU A 137 -25.84 17.26 -11.61
N LYS A 138 -24.80 18.10 -11.76
CA LYS A 138 -24.22 18.39 -13.07
C LYS A 138 -23.62 17.15 -13.71
N LEU A 139 -22.95 16.29 -12.93
CA LEU A 139 -22.50 14.99 -13.40
C LEU A 139 -23.67 14.13 -13.89
N ALA A 140 -24.73 14.00 -13.08
CA ALA A 140 -25.91 13.24 -13.46
C ALA A 140 -26.58 13.80 -14.73
N ARG A 141 -26.74 15.12 -14.83
CA ARG A 141 -27.31 15.79 -16.02
C ARG A 141 -26.47 15.53 -17.27
N ALA A 142 -25.15 15.65 -17.18
CA ALA A 142 -24.24 15.37 -18.28
C ALA A 142 -24.37 13.90 -18.75
N LEU A 143 -24.43 12.96 -17.80
CA LEU A 143 -24.59 11.53 -18.10
C LEU A 143 -26.00 11.17 -18.63
N THR A 144 -27.04 11.94 -18.31
CA THR A 144 -28.36 11.75 -18.91
C THR A 144 -28.49 12.30 -20.32
N THR A 145 -27.56 13.17 -20.75
CA THR A 145 -27.57 13.81 -22.08
C THR A 145 -26.40 13.34 -22.94
N LEU A 146 -26.01 12.07 -22.76
CA LEU A 146 -24.88 11.45 -23.48
C LEU A 146 -25.07 11.41 -25.01
N ASP A 147 -26.31 11.50 -25.50
CA ASP A 147 -26.66 11.56 -26.92
C ASP A 147 -26.09 12.80 -27.63
N ARG A 148 -25.68 13.81 -26.86
CA ARG A 148 -25.06 15.04 -27.35
C ARG A 148 -23.55 14.91 -27.60
N PHE A 149 -22.95 13.79 -27.22
CA PHE A 149 -21.51 13.56 -27.30
C PHE A 149 -21.20 12.37 -28.19
N ASP A 150 -20.11 12.48 -28.95
CA ASP A 150 -19.57 11.39 -29.75
C ASP A 150 -18.67 10.48 -28.91
N TRP A 151 -18.07 11.05 -27.85
CA TRP A 151 -17.11 10.39 -26.98
C TRP A 151 -17.41 10.59 -25.49
N LEU A 152 -17.24 9.53 -24.72
CA LEU A 152 -17.08 9.55 -23.27
C LEU A 152 -15.64 9.15 -22.93
N VAL A 153 -14.90 10.05 -22.31
CA VAL A 153 -13.45 9.89 -22.07
C VAL A 153 -13.19 9.71 -20.58
N PHE A 154 -12.38 8.73 -20.20
CA PHE A 154 -11.97 8.50 -18.82
C PHE A 154 -10.45 8.48 -18.67
N SER A 155 -9.93 9.26 -17.73
CA SER A 155 -8.52 9.25 -17.34
C SER A 155 -8.24 8.49 -16.04
N SER A 156 -9.29 7.97 -15.39
CA SER A 156 -9.20 7.32 -14.08
C SER A 156 -10.28 6.27 -13.91
N ALA A 157 -9.91 5.11 -13.37
CA ALA A 157 -10.86 4.09 -12.96
C ALA A 157 -11.85 4.62 -11.91
N ASN A 158 -11.47 5.59 -11.08
CA ASN A 158 -12.40 6.21 -10.14
C ASN A 158 -13.48 7.02 -10.85
N ALA A 159 -13.13 7.79 -11.90
CA ALA A 159 -14.14 8.51 -12.67
C ALA A 159 -15.19 7.55 -13.25
N VAL A 160 -14.76 6.40 -13.76
CA VAL A 160 -15.69 5.33 -14.18
C VAL A 160 -16.57 4.87 -13.02
N ARG A 161 -16.00 4.54 -11.86
CA ARG A 161 -16.73 4.05 -10.67
C ARG A 161 -17.78 5.04 -10.17
N PHE A 162 -17.52 6.34 -10.24
CA PHE A 162 -18.48 7.38 -9.83
C PHE A 162 -19.53 7.67 -10.92
N CYS A 163 -19.20 7.47 -12.20
CA CYS A 163 -20.17 7.60 -13.29
C CYS A 163 -21.10 6.38 -13.42
N ALA A 164 -20.60 5.16 -13.21
CA ALA A 164 -21.33 3.93 -13.48
C ALA A 164 -22.69 3.82 -12.75
N PRO A 165 -22.81 4.15 -11.45
CA PRO A 165 -24.11 4.14 -10.76
C PRO A 165 -25.13 5.17 -11.30
N LEU A 166 -24.66 6.18 -12.03
CA LEU A 166 -25.50 7.22 -12.62
C LEU A 166 -25.92 6.90 -14.06
N LEU A 167 -25.25 5.93 -14.71
CA LEU A 167 -25.58 5.41 -16.04
C LEU A 167 -26.76 4.43 -15.95
N LYS A 168 -27.96 4.95 -15.67
CA LYS A 168 -29.19 4.14 -15.51
C LYS A 168 -29.81 3.65 -16.82
N ARG A 169 -29.32 4.15 -17.96
CA ARG A 169 -29.82 3.81 -19.30
C ARG A 169 -28.68 3.25 -20.14
N PRO A 170 -28.97 2.38 -21.13
CA PRO A 170 -27.98 1.99 -22.11
C PRO A 170 -27.33 3.21 -22.74
N THR A 171 -26.02 3.12 -23.00
CA THR A 171 -25.30 4.19 -23.71
C THR A 171 -25.92 4.40 -25.10
N PRO A 172 -26.08 5.65 -25.57
CA PRO A 172 -26.64 5.94 -26.89
C PRO A 172 -25.90 5.23 -28.02
N ALA A 173 -26.64 4.87 -29.08
CA ALA A 173 -26.05 4.33 -30.29
C ALA A 173 -25.09 5.35 -30.93
N GLY A 174 -23.84 4.93 -31.14
CA GLY A 174 -22.79 5.79 -31.70
C GLY A 174 -21.87 6.47 -30.68
N LEU A 175 -22.21 6.43 -29.38
CA LEU A 175 -21.29 6.89 -28.32
C LEU A 175 -20.09 5.94 -28.23
N ARG A 176 -18.88 6.50 -28.36
CA ARG A 176 -17.63 5.76 -28.17
C ARG A 176 -17.04 6.06 -26.79
N VAL A 177 -16.33 5.09 -26.23
CA VAL A 177 -15.66 5.23 -24.93
C VAL A 177 -14.15 5.14 -25.11
N ALA A 178 -13.43 6.11 -24.59
CA ALA A 178 -11.98 6.18 -24.61
C ALA A 178 -11.42 6.14 -23.18
N CYS A 179 -10.37 5.36 -22.95
CA CYS A 179 -9.73 5.24 -21.63
C CYS A 179 -8.23 5.48 -21.76
N ILE A 180 -7.66 6.30 -20.87
CA ILE A 180 -6.23 6.69 -20.93
C ILE A 180 -5.27 5.50 -20.81
N GLY A 181 -5.72 4.38 -20.24
CA GLY A 181 -4.90 3.17 -20.11
C GLY A 181 -5.69 1.94 -19.65
N PRO A 182 -5.01 0.77 -19.60
CA PRO A 182 -5.65 -0.54 -19.41
C PRO A 182 -6.50 -0.64 -18.14
N ALA A 183 -6.00 -0.22 -16.98
CA ALA A 183 -6.76 -0.31 -15.72
C ALA A 183 -8.06 0.52 -15.73
N THR A 184 -8.08 1.65 -16.45
CA THR A 184 -9.31 2.44 -16.61
C THR A 184 -10.28 1.77 -17.59
N ALA A 185 -9.75 1.15 -18.64
CA ALA A 185 -10.55 0.36 -19.59
C ALA A 185 -11.19 -0.86 -18.94
N ASP A 186 -10.46 -1.57 -18.08
CA ASP A 186 -10.99 -2.73 -17.36
C ASP A 186 -12.10 -2.33 -16.39
N ALA A 187 -11.94 -1.21 -15.68
CA ALA A 187 -13.01 -0.64 -14.87
C ALA A 187 -14.24 -0.26 -15.72
N ALA A 188 -14.04 0.32 -16.90
CA ALA A 188 -15.14 0.70 -17.80
C ALA A 188 -15.87 -0.54 -18.35
N ARG A 189 -15.14 -1.57 -18.77
CA ARG A 189 -15.72 -2.85 -19.22
C ARG A 189 -16.50 -3.55 -18.11
N ALA A 190 -15.95 -3.58 -16.90
CA ALA A 190 -16.63 -4.14 -15.73
C ALA A 190 -17.92 -3.38 -15.38
N ALA A 191 -17.98 -2.08 -15.69
CA ALA A 191 -19.19 -1.25 -15.57
C ALA A 191 -20.17 -1.42 -16.76
N GLY A 192 -19.91 -2.33 -17.71
CA GLY A 192 -20.76 -2.60 -18.86
C GLY A 192 -20.57 -1.63 -20.04
N LEU A 193 -19.52 -0.81 -20.04
CA LEU A 193 -19.21 0.09 -21.15
C LEU A 193 -18.39 -0.62 -22.24
N ALA A 194 -18.79 -0.42 -23.49
CA ALA A 194 -17.99 -0.83 -24.64
C ALA A 194 -16.81 0.14 -24.82
N VAL A 195 -15.59 -0.30 -24.50
CA VAL A 195 -14.37 0.51 -24.66
C VAL A 195 -13.85 0.40 -26.09
N HIS A 196 -13.67 1.55 -26.74
CA HIS A 196 -13.31 1.64 -28.16
C HIS A 196 -11.86 2.05 -28.39
N ALA A 197 -11.31 2.93 -27.54
CA ALA A 197 -9.95 3.44 -27.68
C ALA A 197 -9.19 3.34 -26.35
N VAL A 198 -8.02 2.67 -26.38
CA VAL A 198 -7.09 2.57 -25.26
C VAL A 198 -5.67 2.52 -25.83
N PRO A 199 -4.74 3.40 -25.41
CA PRO A 199 -3.34 3.30 -25.79
C PRO A 199 -2.73 1.97 -25.39
N HIS A 200 -1.99 1.34 -26.30
CA HIS A 200 -1.21 0.13 -26.02
C HIS A 200 0.16 0.43 -25.38
N GLY A 201 0.53 1.72 -25.29
CA GLY A 201 1.82 2.22 -24.79
C GLY A 201 1.73 2.91 -23.43
N ARG A 202 2.29 4.11 -23.32
CA ARG A 202 2.27 4.89 -22.07
C ARG A 202 0.90 5.56 -21.96
N SER A 203 0.33 5.64 -20.75
CA SER A 203 -0.96 6.29 -20.48
C SER A 203 -0.87 7.82 -20.62
N LEU A 204 -0.59 8.30 -21.83
CA LEU A 204 -0.34 9.71 -22.16
C LEU A 204 -1.53 10.32 -22.92
N PRO A 205 -1.87 11.58 -22.65
CA PRO A 205 -2.92 12.31 -23.37
C PRO A 205 -2.84 12.26 -24.91
N GLU A 206 -1.63 12.43 -25.46
CA GLU A 206 -1.41 12.45 -26.91
C GLU A 206 -1.59 11.10 -27.58
N GLU A 207 -1.25 10.01 -26.87
CA GLU A 207 -1.47 8.65 -27.35
C GLU A 207 -2.97 8.35 -27.39
N LEU A 208 -3.72 8.73 -26.34
CA LEU A 208 -5.17 8.57 -26.32
C LEU A 208 -5.84 9.34 -27.48
N ALA A 209 -5.42 10.57 -27.71
CA ALA A 209 -5.93 11.37 -28.83
C ALA A 209 -5.65 10.71 -30.20
N ARG A 210 -4.50 10.02 -30.34
CA ARG A 210 -4.16 9.26 -31.56
C ARG A 210 -5.05 8.03 -31.72
N GLU A 211 -5.24 7.24 -30.67
CA GLU A 211 -6.11 6.06 -30.70
C GLU A 211 -7.56 6.43 -31.01
N MET A 212 -8.08 7.48 -30.38
CA MET A 212 -9.41 8.00 -30.68
C MET A 212 -9.56 8.37 -32.17
N ALA A 213 -8.53 9.00 -32.76
CA ALA A 213 -8.51 9.37 -34.18
C ALA A 213 -8.43 8.16 -35.13
N ALA A 214 -7.85 7.04 -34.69
CA ALA A 214 -7.83 5.79 -35.44
C ALA A 214 -9.21 5.11 -35.45
N CYS A 215 -10.00 5.28 -34.39
CA CYS A 215 -11.36 4.74 -34.31
C CYS A 215 -12.38 5.57 -35.12
N ALA A 216 -12.26 6.90 -35.10
CA ALA A 216 -13.18 7.80 -35.80
C ALA A 216 -12.57 9.20 -36.04
N PRO A 217 -12.99 9.93 -37.08
CA PRO A 217 -12.58 11.32 -37.27
C PRO A 217 -12.93 12.18 -36.04
N LEU A 218 -11.95 12.91 -35.52
CA LEU A 218 -12.13 13.76 -34.32
C LEU A 218 -12.56 15.19 -34.62
N ARG A 219 -12.50 15.62 -35.88
CA ARG A 219 -12.78 17.00 -36.26
C ARG A 219 -14.25 17.34 -35.98
N ALA A 220 -14.46 18.39 -35.18
CA ALA A 220 -15.78 18.87 -34.76
C ALA A 220 -16.59 17.86 -33.92
N THR A 221 -15.92 16.88 -33.30
CA THR A 221 -16.56 15.96 -32.35
C THR A 221 -16.68 16.57 -30.96
N ARG A 222 -17.61 16.05 -30.16
CA ARG A 222 -17.85 16.46 -28.78
C ARG A 222 -17.52 15.31 -27.84
N ALA A 223 -16.75 15.59 -26.81
CA ALA A 223 -16.37 14.62 -25.79
C ALA A 223 -16.83 15.07 -24.41
N LEU A 224 -17.49 14.19 -23.66
CA LEU A 224 -17.68 14.37 -22.23
C LEU A 224 -16.48 13.77 -21.50
N PHE A 225 -15.88 14.55 -20.60
CA PHE A 225 -14.73 14.14 -19.80
C PHE A 225 -15.05 14.26 -18.29
N PRO A 226 -15.55 13.18 -17.66
CA PRO A 226 -15.68 13.12 -16.21
C PRO A 226 -14.31 12.97 -15.55
N HIS A 227 -13.97 13.88 -14.63
CA HIS A 227 -12.62 13.97 -14.06
C HIS A 227 -12.63 14.25 -12.54
N ALA A 228 -11.46 14.13 -11.89
CA ALA A 228 -11.30 14.49 -10.47
C ALA A 228 -11.38 16.02 -10.28
N GLN A 229 -11.84 16.52 -9.13
CA GLN A 229 -11.89 17.97 -8.84
C GLN A 229 -10.59 18.72 -9.19
N ARG A 230 -9.43 18.11 -8.93
CA ARG A 230 -8.10 18.58 -9.35
C ARG A 230 -7.55 17.72 -10.49
N ALA A 231 -8.15 17.81 -11.68
CA ALA A 231 -7.60 17.15 -12.86
C ALA A 231 -6.62 18.07 -13.59
N ARG A 232 -5.56 17.47 -14.16
CA ARG A 232 -4.66 18.17 -15.07
C ARG A 232 -5.41 18.55 -16.35
N GLU A 233 -5.06 19.70 -16.91
CA GLU A 233 -5.61 20.18 -18.19
C GLU A 233 -4.91 19.57 -19.42
N ASP A 234 -3.92 18.69 -19.21
CA ASP A 234 -3.15 18.06 -20.25
C ASP A 234 -4.02 17.23 -21.22
N LEU A 235 -4.96 16.45 -20.68
CA LEU A 235 -5.87 15.63 -21.49
C LEU A 235 -6.89 16.45 -22.30
N PRO A 236 -7.68 17.36 -21.69
CA PRO A 236 -8.56 18.25 -22.46
C PRO A 236 -7.81 19.00 -23.57
N ARG A 237 -6.66 19.61 -23.26
CA ARG A 237 -5.85 20.37 -24.23
C ARG A 237 -5.33 19.48 -25.37
N ALA A 238 -4.92 18.25 -25.10
CA ALA A 238 -4.48 17.31 -26.13
C ALA A 238 -5.60 16.97 -27.12
N LEU A 239 -6.83 16.75 -26.63
CA LEU A 239 -8.00 16.47 -27.47
C LEU A 239 -8.46 17.72 -28.24
N GLU A 240 -8.46 18.89 -27.62
CA GLU A 240 -8.82 20.16 -28.27
C GLU A 240 -7.89 20.50 -29.43
N ARG A 241 -6.58 20.20 -29.31
CA ARG A 241 -5.63 20.34 -30.42
C ARG A 241 -5.96 19.48 -31.65
N ARG A 242 -6.76 18.41 -31.47
CA ARG A 242 -7.27 17.56 -32.57
C ARG A 242 -8.66 17.97 -33.06
N GLY A 243 -9.20 19.09 -32.56
CA GLY A 243 -10.50 19.63 -32.96
C GLY A 243 -11.70 19.01 -32.24
N VAL A 244 -11.46 18.35 -31.10
CA VAL A 244 -12.51 17.85 -30.20
C VAL A 244 -12.97 18.99 -29.27
N ARG A 245 -14.27 19.17 -29.11
CA ARG A 245 -14.82 20.04 -28.07
C ARG A 245 -15.02 19.22 -26.80
N VAL A 246 -14.19 19.46 -25.79
CA VAL A 246 -14.23 18.71 -24.53
C VAL A 246 -15.11 19.44 -23.51
N GLU A 247 -16.10 18.75 -22.98
CA GLU A 247 -16.90 19.21 -21.85
C GLU A 247 -16.42 18.50 -20.57
N CYS A 248 -15.80 19.26 -19.69
CA CYS A 248 -15.27 18.75 -18.43
C CYS A 248 -16.33 18.78 -17.32
N VAL A 249 -16.52 17.65 -16.64
CA VAL A 249 -17.41 17.57 -15.48
C VAL A 249 -16.71 16.87 -14.31
N GLN A 250 -16.84 17.42 -13.11
CA GLN A 250 -16.24 16.80 -11.93
C GLN A 250 -17.05 15.56 -11.54
N ALA A 251 -16.40 14.40 -11.58
CA ALA A 251 -16.98 13.13 -11.20
C ALA A 251 -16.84 12.86 -9.70
N TYR A 252 -15.67 13.19 -9.16
CA TYR A 252 -15.31 12.90 -7.77
C TYR A 252 -14.29 13.89 -7.23
N ARG A 253 -14.16 13.95 -5.91
CA ARG A 253 -13.04 14.59 -5.24
C ARG A 253 -12.38 13.63 -4.28
N SER A 254 -11.08 13.83 -4.06
CA SER A 254 -10.38 13.19 -2.95
C SER A 254 -10.56 14.00 -1.69
N PHE A 255 -10.63 13.34 -0.55
CA PHE A 255 -10.66 13.96 0.77
C PHE A 255 -9.81 13.15 1.74
N VAL A 256 -9.47 13.76 2.88
CA VAL A 256 -8.83 13.06 3.99
C VAL A 256 -9.92 12.48 4.90
N PRO A 257 -9.99 11.15 5.09
CA PRO A 257 -10.92 10.53 6.03
C PRO A 257 -10.80 11.09 7.46
N ALA A 258 -11.93 11.12 8.18
CA ALA A 258 -11.94 11.55 9.58
C ALA A 258 -11.02 10.65 10.43
N GLY A 259 -10.28 11.26 11.36
CA GLY A 259 -9.32 10.55 12.22
C GLY A 259 -7.98 10.19 11.58
N ALA A 260 -7.82 10.34 10.25
CA ALA A 260 -6.59 9.94 9.58
C ALA A 260 -5.36 10.76 10.01
N GLY A 261 -5.54 12.04 10.36
CA GLY A 261 -4.45 12.87 10.91
C GLY A 261 -4.03 12.47 12.32
N GLU A 262 -4.93 11.94 13.15
CA GLU A 262 -4.58 11.39 14.47
C GLU A 262 -3.85 10.06 14.31
N ALA A 263 -4.36 9.16 13.46
CA ALA A 263 -3.72 7.90 13.13
C ALA A 263 -2.30 8.11 12.56
N LEU A 264 -2.10 9.11 11.70
CA LEU A 264 -0.79 9.48 11.18
C LEU A 264 0.18 9.87 12.31
N ARG A 265 -0.25 10.72 13.24
CA ARG A 265 0.60 11.15 14.37
C ARG A 265 0.95 9.99 15.31
N VAL A 266 0.01 9.07 15.54
CA VAL A 266 0.29 7.84 16.30
C VAL A 266 1.33 6.99 15.58
N ALA A 267 1.18 6.76 14.27
CA ALA A 267 2.12 6.00 13.46
C ALA A 267 3.54 6.60 13.50
N ILE A 268 3.66 7.93 13.34
CA ILE A 268 4.92 8.66 13.43
C ILE A 268 5.56 8.48 14.82
N LYS A 269 4.79 8.64 15.90
CA LYS A 269 5.29 8.50 17.27
C LYS A 269 5.81 7.09 17.58
N GLU A 270 5.19 6.07 17.02
CA GLU A 270 5.64 4.69 17.19
C GLU A 270 6.88 4.35 16.33
N GLY A 271 7.27 5.23 15.41
CA GLY A 271 8.46 5.11 14.55
C GLY A 271 8.18 4.43 13.21
N LEU A 272 8.67 4.98 12.12
CA LEU A 272 8.49 4.44 10.77
C LEU A 272 9.86 4.30 10.10
N ASP A 273 10.00 3.34 9.18
CA ASP A 273 11.22 3.16 8.38
C ASP A 273 11.04 3.68 6.95
N ALA A 274 9.82 3.59 6.42
CA ALA A 274 9.53 3.99 5.04
C ALA A 274 8.11 4.51 4.86
N MET A 275 7.89 5.28 3.79
CA MET A 275 6.58 5.76 3.36
C MET A 275 6.35 5.49 1.87
N LEU A 276 5.21 4.89 1.55
CA LEU A 276 4.79 4.61 0.19
C LEU A 276 3.84 5.70 -0.34
N LEU A 277 4.27 6.38 -1.40
CA LEU A 277 3.51 7.44 -2.08
C LEU A 277 3.08 6.96 -3.46
N THR A 278 1.76 6.81 -3.64
CA THR A 278 1.25 6.18 -4.87
C THR A 278 0.38 7.10 -5.72
N SER A 279 0.31 8.38 -5.38
CA SER A 279 -0.33 9.42 -6.19
C SER A 279 0.09 10.81 -5.69
N PRO A 280 0.09 11.83 -6.56
CA PRO A 280 0.32 13.22 -6.16
C PRO A 280 -0.65 13.71 -5.06
N SER A 281 -1.92 13.28 -5.11
CA SER A 281 -2.93 13.69 -4.12
C SER A 281 -2.60 13.24 -2.69
N MET A 282 -1.83 12.16 -2.51
CA MET A 282 -1.36 11.77 -1.17
C MET A 282 -0.35 12.77 -0.61
N VAL A 283 0.52 13.31 -1.47
CA VAL A 283 1.48 14.35 -1.07
C VAL A 283 0.74 15.63 -0.68
N ASP A 284 -0.27 16.04 -1.46
CA ASP A 284 -1.13 17.19 -1.12
C ASP A 284 -1.80 17.01 0.24
N HIS A 285 -2.37 15.82 0.50
CA HIS A 285 -3.07 15.52 1.74
C HIS A 285 -2.11 15.50 2.93
N LEU A 286 -0.91 14.93 2.78
CA LEU A 286 0.14 14.98 3.80
C LEU A 286 0.56 16.42 4.10
N GLY A 287 0.84 17.21 3.07
CA GLY A 287 1.21 18.62 3.22
C GLY A 287 0.11 19.44 3.89
N THR A 288 -1.16 19.13 3.62
CA THR A 288 -2.31 19.79 4.27
C THR A 288 -2.43 19.41 5.76
N LEU A 289 -2.11 18.16 6.12
CA LEU A 289 -2.26 17.65 7.49
C LEU A 289 -1.12 18.03 8.43
N LEU A 290 0.11 18.01 7.91
CA LEU A 290 1.35 18.24 8.67
C LEU A 290 1.88 19.67 8.49
N GLY A 291 1.58 20.30 7.35
CA GLY A 291 2.30 21.48 6.90
C GLY A 291 3.68 21.13 6.31
N GLU A 292 4.27 22.05 5.56
CA GLU A 292 5.52 21.78 4.83
C GLU A 292 6.68 21.40 5.74
N ARG A 293 6.80 22.05 6.91
CA ARG A 293 7.91 21.81 7.84
C ARG A 293 7.86 20.40 8.43
N GLU A 294 6.74 20.01 9.02
CA GLU A 294 6.57 18.68 9.64
C GLU A 294 6.61 17.57 8.58
N LEU A 295 6.13 17.83 7.34
CA LEU A 295 6.28 16.90 6.22
C LEU A 295 7.75 16.67 5.86
N ARG A 296 8.60 17.72 5.83
CA ARG A 296 10.04 17.58 5.59
C ARG A 296 10.73 16.83 6.73
N GLU A 297 10.44 17.19 7.98
CA GLU A 297 11.00 16.51 9.15
C GLU A 297 10.64 15.01 9.16
N LEU A 298 9.41 14.68 8.76
CA LEU A 298 8.98 13.28 8.57
C LEU A 298 9.75 12.62 7.41
N ALA A 299 9.86 13.29 6.27
CA ALA A 299 10.53 12.77 5.08
C ALA A 299 12.01 12.47 5.33
N ASP A 300 12.73 13.35 6.03
CA ASP A 300 14.17 13.18 6.33
C ASP A 300 14.45 11.94 7.18
N GLY A 301 13.47 11.47 7.95
CA GLY A 301 13.57 10.29 8.81
C GLY A 301 13.17 8.98 8.14
N LEU A 302 12.71 8.99 6.89
CA LEU A 302 12.10 7.84 6.22
C LEU A 302 12.71 7.59 4.85
N THR A 303 12.74 6.31 4.46
CA THR A 303 12.87 5.96 3.04
C THR A 303 11.57 6.23 2.30
N LEU A 304 11.60 7.07 1.28
CA LEU A 304 10.45 7.46 0.48
C LEU A 304 10.43 6.71 -0.84
N ALA A 305 9.35 5.96 -1.06
CA ALA A 305 9.15 5.24 -2.31
C ALA A 305 7.91 5.74 -3.06
N CYS A 306 8.14 6.24 -4.27
CA CYS A 306 7.12 6.77 -5.16
C CYS A 306 6.78 5.76 -6.26
N ILE A 307 5.48 5.50 -6.48
CA ILE A 307 5.01 4.59 -7.55
C ILE A 307 5.40 5.01 -8.97
N GLY A 308 5.84 6.27 -9.15
CA GLY A 308 6.36 6.74 -10.43
C GLY A 308 6.65 8.24 -10.49
N PRO A 309 7.14 8.71 -11.66
CA PRO A 309 7.72 10.05 -11.81
C PRO A 309 6.77 11.21 -11.52
N SER A 310 5.47 11.05 -11.78
CA SER A 310 4.50 12.12 -11.50
C SER A 310 4.34 12.37 -9.99
N THR A 311 4.42 11.31 -9.18
CA THR A 311 4.32 11.44 -7.71
C THR A 311 5.63 11.97 -7.15
N ALA A 312 6.77 11.50 -7.66
CA ALA A 312 8.09 12.00 -7.29
C ALA A 312 8.23 13.50 -7.62
N GLY A 313 7.86 13.91 -8.83
CA GLY A 313 7.89 15.32 -9.23
C GLY A 313 7.05 16.22 -8.32
N HIS A 314 5.86 15.75 -7.91
CA HIS A 314 5.00 16.48 -6.99
C HIS A 314 5.60 16.56 -5.58
N LEU A 315 6.27 15.50 -5.11
CA LEU A 315 7.01 15.52 -3.85
C LEU A 315 8.18 16.51 -3.89
N CYS A 316 8.87 16.63 -5.04
CA CYS A 316 9.94 17.60 -5.24
C CYS A 316 9.47 19.06 -5.14
N GLU A 317 8.19 19.37 -5.44
CA GLU A 317 7.63 20.71 -5.25
C GLU A 317 7.62 21.13 -3.77
N TYR A 318 7.54 20.15 -2.86
CA TYR A 318 7.70 20.36 -1.41
C TYR A 318 9.17 20.44 -0.97
N GLY A 319 10.12 20.35 -1.90
CA GLY A 319 11.56 20.32 -1.62
C GLY A 319 12.06 18.97 -1.10
N ILE A 320 11.29 17.89 -1.30
CA ILE A 320 11.59 16.55 -0.80
C ILE A 320 11.95 15.65 -1.98
N GLN A 321 13.09 14.99 -1.91
CA GLN A 321 13.53 14.03 -2.93
C GLN A 321 13.25 12.61 -2.46
N PRO A 322 12.54 11.78 -3.24
CA PRO A 322 12.37 10.38 -2.89
C PRO A 322 13.61 9.55 -3.25
N GLU A 323 13.97 8.59 -2.39
CA GLU A 323 15.05 7.63 -2.62
C GLU A 323 14.68 6.64 -3.73
N VAL A 324 13.41 6.25 -3.79
CA VAL A 324 12.94 5.22 -4.72
C VAL A 324 11.84 5.77 -5.63
N VAL A 325 12.01 5.64 -6.94
CA VAL A 325 10.99 5.99 -7.95
C VAL A 325 10.82 4.84 -8.93
N CYS A 326 9.63 4.22 -8.95
CA CYS A 326 9.38 3.07 -9.80
C CYS A 326 9.22 3.44 -11.27
N GLU A 327 9.79 2.62 -12.17
CA GLU A 327 9.53 2.72 -13.61
C GLU A 327 8.15 2.16 -13.99
N ARG A 328 7.72 1.10 -13.30
CA ARG A 328 6.42 0.44 -13.48
C ARG A 328 5.45 0.84 -12.38
N GLN A 329 4.27 1.32 -12.75
CA GLN A 329 3.23 1.74 -11.81
C GLN A 329 2.39 0.55 -11.32
N SER A 330 2.96 -0.26 -10.42
CA SER A 330 2.26 -1.39 -9.80
C SER A 330 2.70 -1.58 -8.34
N ASP A 331 1.85 -2.21 -7.54
CA ASP A 331 2.14 -2.47 -6.13
C ASP A 331 3.33 -3.43 -5.97
N ALA A 332 3.41 -4.46 -6.82
CA ALA A 332 4.54 -5.38 -6.86
C ALA A 332 5.85 -4.63 -7.14
N ALA A 333 5.90 -3.80 -8.20
CA ALA A 333 7.11 -3.04 -8.55
C ALA A 333 7.52 -2.04 -7.45
N LEU A 334 6.54 -1.48 -6.72
CA LEU A 334 6.82 -0.58 -5.61
C LEU A 334 7.45 -1.30 -4.42
N VAL A 335 6.96 -2.50 -4.08
CA VAL A 335 7.53 -3.31 -3.00
C VAL A 335 8.89 -3.89 -3.40
N GLU A 336 9.05 -4.35 -4.65
CA GLU A 336 10.33 -4.81 -5.19
C GLU A 336 11.40 -3.72 -5.11
N ALA A 337 11.10 -2.50 -5.58
CA ALA A 337 12.05 -1.41 -5.55
C ALA A 337 12.42 -0.98 -4.11
N LEU A 338 11.48 -1.07 -3.17
CA LEU A 338 11.75 -0.83 -1.75
C LEU A 338 12.66 -1.92 -1.15
N GLU A 339 12.42 -3.18 -1.54
CA GLU A 339 13.24 -4.33 -1.15
C GLU A 339 14.68 -4.21 -1.66
N ASP A 340 14.86 -3.84 -2.92
CA ASP A 340 16.19 -3.63 -3.50
C ASP A 340 16.94 -2.51 -2.76
N TRP A 341 16.25 -1.39 -2.51
CA TRP A 341 16.83 -0.27 -1.77
C TRP A 341 17.31 -0.66 -0.36
N PHE A 342 16.47 -1.34 0.42
CA PHE A 342 16.85 -1.79 1.77
C PHE A 342 17.89 -2.92 1.74
N SER A 343 17.96 -3.71 0.68
CA SER A 343 19.01 -4.73 0.55
C SER A 343 20.38 -4.09 0.30
N GLU A 344 20.42 -3.00 -0.49
CA GLU A 344 21.66 -2.27 -0.81
C GLU A 344 22.12 -1.33 0.32
N HIS A 345 21.18 -0.75 1.06
CA HIS A 345 21.46 0.31 2.05
C HIS A 345 21.18 -0.10 3.51
N GLY A 346 20.60 -1.29 3.73
CA GLY A 346 20.03 -1.71 5.02
C GLY A 346 20.89 -2.61 5.90
N HIS A 347 22.21 -2.67 5.73
CA HIS A 347 23.11 -3.25 6.74
C HIS A 347 23.25 -2.32 7.95
N GLY A 348 22.15 -2.14 8.68
CA GLY A 348 22.04 -1.22 9.80
C GLY A 348 20.81 -1.50 10.65
N VAL A 349 20.65 -2.76 11.07
CA VAL A 349 19.86 -3.08 12.28
C VAL A 349 20.73 -4.04 13.09
N SER A 350 21.60 -3.45 13.91
CA SER A 350 22.39 -4.15 14.94
C SER A 350 21.56 -4.38 16.18
#